data_AF-A0A919LJ81-F1
#
_entry.id   AF-A0A919LJ81-F1
#
_cell.length_a   1.000
_cell.length_b   1.000
_cell.length_c   1.000
_cell.angle_alpha   90.00
_cell.angle_beta   90.00
_cell.angle_gamma   90.00
#
_symmetry.space_group_name_H-M   'P 1'
#
loop_
_entity.id
_entity.type
_entity.pdbx_description
1 polymer ?
#
loop_
_entity_poly.entity_id
_entity_poly.type
_entity_poly.pdbx_seq_one_letter_code
_entity_poly.pdbx_strand_id
1 'polypeptide(L)'
;MTEHRTSGLTALRRSLVVLAAALFTLPAIAGTAGAASGSGAGFAAQAQRLGLSNSEATALQSRADRYLDEMGGTQVGVNKIRLGSGAEVVMALPGEKYARDLDAASSPAGTQGAAYVCNYGHMCAYQLMYETGDVIDMYTCKDYVIPWVGTGSWDNNQTTGTVAYFKDNNGTIGWSSPGARSWDEDAPWDWVHWVNNCR
;
A
#
# COMPACT_ATOMS: atom_id res chain seq x y z
N MET A 1 49.45 63.36 -8.43
CA MET A 1 48.59 63.13 -7.26
C MET A 1 48.97 61.76 -6.70
N THR A 2 49.55 61.55 -5.51
CA THR A 2 49.18 61.97 -4.13
C THR A 2 47.79 61.50 -3.72
N GLU A 3 47.59 60.61 -2.73
CA GLU A 3 48.55 59.68 -2.06
C GLU A 3 47.81 58.35 -1.67
N HIS A 4 47.88 57.61 -0.55
CA HIS A 4 48.49 57.63 0.81
C HIS A 4 48.38 56.16 1.33
N ARG A 5 49.23 55.51 2.16
CA ARG A 5 50.54 55.82 2.76
C ARG A 5 51.29 54.51 3.17
N THR A 6 52.60 54.62 3.37
CA THR A 6 53.54 53.82 4.23
C THR A 6 53.17 52.48 4.89
N SER A 7 54.13 51.54 4.77
CA SER A 7 54.36 50.35 5.62
C SER A 7 54.61 50.65 7.12
N GLY A 8 54.51 49.62 7.98
CA GLY A 8 54.99 49.69 9.38
C GLY A 8 54.99 48.32 10.09
N LEU A 9 56.17 47.82 10.47
CA LEU A 9 56.36 46.57 11.22
C LEU A 9 56.67 46.85 12.70
N THR A 10 56.50 45.80 13.53
CA THR A 10 57.13 45.57 14.85
C THR A 10 56.50 46.22 16.09
N ALA A 11 55.91 45.37 16.94
CA ALA A 11 55.83 45.58 18.40
C ALA A 11 55.68 44.23 19.14
N LEU A 12 56.78 43.53 19.40
CA LEU A 12 56.76 42.30 20.21
C LEU A 12 56.49 42.63 21.69
N ARG A 13 55.44 42.05 22.30
CA ARG A 13 55.29 42.01 23.76
C ARG A 13 54.76 40.65 24.28
N ARG A 14 55.72 39.80 24.62
CA ARG A 14 55.74 38.84 25.75
C ARG A 14 54.43 38.12 26.12
N SER A 15 54.33 36.91 25.60
CA SER A 15 54.10 35.66 26.35
C SER A 15 53.23 35.68 27.62
N LEU A 16 52.13 34.92 27.58
CA LEU A 16 51.78 33.98 28.64
C LEU A 16 51.22 32.70 28.02
N VAL A 17 51.74 31.54 28.43
CA VAL A 17 51.26 30.23 27.96
C VAL A 17 50.28 29.69 28.99
N VAL A 18 49.08 29.31 28.55
CA VAL A 18 48.17 28.47 29.32
C VAL A 18 47.85 27.24 28.47
N LEU A 19 48.34 26.09 28.92
CA LEU A 19 48.13 24.81 28.25
C LEU A 19 46.82 24.19 28.76
N ALA A 20 45.82 24.05 27.89
CA ALA A 20 44.54 23.44 28.21
C ALA A 20 44.23 22.30 27.22
N ALA A 21 44.71 21.09 27.53
CA ALA A 21 44.43 19.91 26.73
C ALA A 21 43.02 19.37 27.04
N ALA A 22 42.04 19.69 26.20
CA ALA A 22 40.70 19.13 26.29
C ALA A 22 40.64 17.76 25.59
N LEU A 23 40.28 16.71 26.34
CA LEU A 23 40.01 15.39 25.76
C LEU A 23 38.70 15.44 24.97
N PHE A 24 38.75 15.20 23.66
CA PHE A 24 37.56 14.94 22.85
C PHE A 24 37.09 13.50 23.05
N THR A 25 36.27 13.26 24.07
CA THR A 25 35.48 12.03 24.19
C THR A 25 34.38 12.05 23.13
N LEU A 26 34.57 11.31 22.05
CA LEU A 26 33.54 11.11 21.02
C LEU A 26 32.39 10.26 21.59
N PRO A 27 31.15 10.78 21.69
CA PRO A 27 30.00 9.92 21.95
C PRO A 27 29.72 9.10 20.68
N ALA A 28 29.75 7.78 20.80
CA ALA A 28 29.25 6.92 19.74
C ALA A 28 27.73 7.11 19.62
N ILE A 29 27.30 7.83 18.59
CA ILE A 29 25.87 8.03 18.30
C ILE A 29 25.33 6.69 17.80
N ALA A 30 24.81 5.89 18.73
CA ALA A 30 24.03 4.70 18.41
C ALA A 30 22.75 5.16 17.71
N GLY A 31 22.76 5.08 16.37
CA GLY A 31 21.62 5.45 15.55
C GLY A 31 20.44 4.53 15.85
N THR A 32 19.50 4.99 16.67
CA THR A 32 18.21 4.32 16.85
C THR A 32 17.48 4.36 15.51
N ALA A 33 17.47 3.23 14.80
CA ALA A 33 16.65 3.07 13.61
C ALA A 33 15.19 3.36 14.01
N GLY A 34 14.61 4.42 13.45
CA GLY A 34 13.28 4.88 13.78
C GLY A 34 12.23 3.91 13.27
N ALA A 35 11.88 2.90 14.07
CA ALA A 35 10.79 1.99 13.76
C ALA A 35 9.50 2.79 13.58
N ALA A 36 8.84 2.63 12.42
CA ALA A 36 7.61 3.34 12.06
C ALA A 36 6.37 2.77 12.78
N SER A 37 6.46 2.58 14.10
CA SER A 37 5.53 1.78 14.93
C SER A 37 4.13 2.39 15.12
N GLY A 38 3.82 3.52 14.48
CA GLY A 38 2.56 4.25 14.69
C GLY A 38 1.33 3.60 14.04
N SER A 39 1.46 3.09 12.82
CA SER A 39 0.35 2.50 12.05
C SER A 39 0.06 1.06 12.46
N GLY A 40 1.06 0.17 12.42
CA GLY A 40 0.91 -1.25 12.73
C GLY A 40 0.36 -1.53 14.13
N ALA A 41 0.72 -0.72 15.13
CA ALA A 41 0.14 -0.81 16.47
C ALA A 41 -1.37 -0.53 16.50
N GLY A 42 -1.85 0.40 15.66
CA GLY A 42 -3.27 0.69 15.49
C GLY A 42 -4.03 -0.46 14.83
N PHE A 43 -3.45 -1.10 13.82
CA PHE A 43 -4.06 -2.25 13.13
C PHE A 43 -4.03 -3.52 13.99
N ALA A 44 -2.98 -3.77 14.77
CA ALA A 44 -2.97 -4.84 15.78
C ALA A 44 -4.10 -4.68 16.81
N ALA A 45 -4.34 -3.46 17.29
CA ALA A 45 -5.46 -3.17 18.19
C ALA A 45 -6.84 -3.32 17.51
N GLN A 46 -6.95 -3.08 16.20
CA GLN A 46 -8.16 -3.37 15.43
C GLN A 46 -8.38 -4.90 15.29
N ALA A 47 -7.33 -5.67 14.97
CA ALA A 47 -7.38 -7.13 14.86
C ALA A 47 -7.89 -7.80 16.15
N GLN A 48 -7.39 -7.35 17.30
CA GLN A 48 -7.83 -7.83 18.62
C GLN A 48 -9.32 -7.56 18.89
N ARG A 49 -9.87 -6.43 18.42
CA ARG A 49 -11.32 -6.13 18.53
C ARG A 49 -12.19 -6.97 17.61
N LEU A 50 -11.61 -7.58 16.58
CA LEU A 50 -12.27 -8.55 15.70
C LEU A 50 -12.16 -10.00 16.23
N GLY A 51 -11.49 -10.20 17.38
CA GLY A 51 -11.27 -11.51 17.98
C GLY A 51 -10.10 -12.31 17.39
N LEU A 52 -9.32 -11.74 16.47
CA LEU A 52 -8.18 -12.41 15.85
C LEU A 52 -7.06 -12.67 16.88
N SER A 53 -6.48 -13.86 16.85
CA SER A 53 -5.28 -14.19 17.61
C SER A 53 -4.07 -13.38 17.15
N ASN A 54 -3.01 -13.31 17.98
CA ASN A 54 -1.76 -12.64 17.60
C ASN A 54 -1.14 -13.24 16.33
N SER A 55 -1.28 -14.56 16.11
CA SER A 55 -0.86 -15.26 14.88
C SER A 55 -1.65 -14.81 13.65
N GLU A 56 -2.97 -14.71 13.77
CA GLU A 56 -3.85 -14.28 12.68
C GLU A 56 -3.68 -12.80 12.34
N ALA A 57 -3.53 -11.95 13.37
CA ALA A 57 -3.19 -10.53 13.22
C ALA A 57 -1.84 -10.34 12.52
N THR A 58 -0.82 -11.15 12.87
CA THR A 58 0.49 -11.13 12.21
C THR A 58 0.39 -11.58 10.76
N ALA A 59 -0.32 -12.68 10.48
CA ALA A 59 -0.49 -13.20 9.12
C ALA A 59 -1.33 -12.27 8.21
N LEU A 60 -2.28 -11.51 8.78
CA LEU A 60 -3.00 -10.46 8.08
C LEU A 60 -2.10 -9.24 7.81
N GLN A 61 -1.30 -8.80 8.79
CA GLN A 61 -0.35 -7.70 8.58
C GLN A 61 0.70 -8.06 7.52
N SER A 62 1.30 -9.25 7.56
CA SER A 62 2.28 -9.66 6.54
C SER A 62 1.69 -9.86 5.13
N ARG A 63 0.36 -10.01 5.00
CA ARG A 63 -0.31 -9.87 3.69
C ARG A 63 -0.43 -8.40 3.28
N ALA A 64 -0.81 -7.52 4.22
CA ALA A 64 -0.89 -6.09 3.98
C ALA A 64 0.48 -5.51 3.56
N ASP A 65 1.55 -5.88 4.28
CA ASP A 65 2.92 -5.48 3.99
C ASP A 65 3.33 -5.89 2.56
N ARG A 66 3.02 -7.14 2.14
CA ARG A 66 3.30 -7.60 0.78
C ARG A 66 2.54 -6.80 -0.29
N TYR A 67 1.24 -6.52 -0.09
CA TYR A 67 0.49 -5.66 -1.02
C TYR A 67 1.06 -4.23 -1.08
N LEU A 68 1.60 -3.69 0.02
CA LEU A 68 2.28 -2.40 0.03
C LEU A 68 3.62 -2.44 -0.74
N ASP A 69 4.37 -3.54 -0.66
CA ASP A 69 5.62 -3.73 -1.42
C ASP A 69 5.35 -3.94 -2.93
N GLU A 70 4.31 -4.70 -3.29
CA GLU A 70 3.95 -5.06 -4.67
C GLU A 70 3.16 -3.96 -5.41
N MET A 71 2.29 -3.23 -4.70
CA MET A 71 1.33 -2.28 -5.30
C MET A 71 1.47 -0.84 -4.78
N GLY A 72 2.24 -0.61 -3.72
CA GLY A 72 2.33 0.68 -3.04
C GLY A 72 1.05 1.05 -2.29
N GLY A 73 0.84 2.36 -2.10
CA GLY A 73 -0.34 2.89 -1.42
C GLY A 73 -0.14 3.12 0.07
N THR A 74 -1.18 2.92 0.87
CA THR A 74 -1.16 3.12 2.33
C THR A 74 -2.22 2.24 3.00
N GLN A 75 -1.85 1.48 4.02
CA GLN A 75 -2.82 0.75 4.85
C GLN A 75 -3.65 1.75 5.66
N VAL A 76 -4.98 1.62 5.57
CA VAL A 76 -5.96 2.55 6.18
C VAL A 76 -6.89 1.84 7.18
N GLY A 77 -7.07 0.53 7.03
CA GLY A 77 -7.74 -0.34 7.99
C GLY A 77 -6.99 -1.66 8.14
N VAL A 78 -7.28 -2.42 9.19
CA VAL A 78 -6.60 -3.70 9.48
C VAL A 78 -6.64 -4.70 8.33
N ASN A 79 -7.70 -4.67 7.52
CA ASN A 79 -7.81 -5.45 6.29
C ASN A 79 -7.90 -4.59 5.01
N LYS A 80 -7.57 -3.29 5.06
CA LYS A 80 -7.77 -2.37 3.92
C LYS A 80 -6.55 -1.51 3.61
N ILE A 81 -6.14 -1.51 2.35
CA ILE A 81 -5.11 -0.63 1.78
C ILE A 81 -5.75 0.29 0.74
N ARG A 82 -5.45 1.58 0.81
CA ARG A 82 -5.78 2.53 -0.25
C ARG A 82 -4.60 2.63 -1.22
N LEU A 83 -4.82 2.26 -2.46
CA LEU A 83 -3.83 2.33 -3.53
C LEU A 83 -3.75 3.74 -4.11
N GLY A 84 -2.69 4.00 -4.87
CA GLY A 84 -2.58 5.21 -5.67
C GLY A 84 -3.74 5.34 -6.66
N SER A 85 -4.27 6.54 -6.84
CA SER A 85 -5.39 6.85 -7.76
C SER A 85 -6.79 6.38 -7.31
N GLY A 86 -6.95 5.90 -6.07
CA GLY A 86 -8.29 5.64 -5.51
C GLY A 86 -8.88 4.28 -5.84
N ALA A 87 -8.05 3.29 -6.12
CA ALA A 87 -8.40 1.88 -5.91
C ALA A 87 -8.14 1.47 -4.45
N GLU A 88 -8.79 0.41 -3.97
CA GLU A 88 -8.55 -0.15 -2.63
C GLU A 88 -8.34 -1.67 -2.70
N VAL A 89 -7.42 -2.20 -1.89
CA VAL A 89 -7.33 -3.63 -1.61
C VAL A 89 -8.08 -3.90 -0.31
N VAL A 90 -9.05 -4.81 -0.32
CA VAL A 90 -9.75 -5.29 0.87
C VAL A 90 -9.45 -6.77 1.04
N MET A 91 -8.80 -7.13 2.15
CA MET A 91 -8.37 -8.49 2.44
C MET A 91 -9.47 -9.28 3.16
N ALA A 92 -9.59 -10.57 2.82
CA ALA A 92 -10.34 -11.53 3.63
C ALA A 92 -9.67 -11.68 5.00
N LEU A 93 -10.45 -11.65 6.07
CA LEU A 93 -9.91 -11.95 7.41
C LEU A 93 -9.56 -13.44 7.52
N PRO A 94 -8.58 -13.82 8.35
CA PRO A 94 -8.27 -15.23 8.59
C PRO A 94 -9.51 -16.05 8.94
N GLY A 95 -9.75 -17.12 8.18
CA GLY A 95 -10.93 -17.99 8.33
C GLY A 95 -12.20 -17.54 7.59
N GLU A 96 -12.26 -16.35 6.99
CA GLU A 96 -13.42 -15.90 6.19
C GLU A 96 -13.22 -16.20 4.70
N LYS A 97 -14.29 -16.66 4.02
CA LYS A 97 -14.29 -16.96 2.57
C LYS A 97 -14.20 -15.71 1.69
N TYR A 98 -14.70 -14.58 2.18
CA TYR A 98 -14.82 -13.34 1.43
C TYR A 98 -14.09 -12.21 2.16
N ALA A 99 -13.57 -11.24 1.39
CA ALA A 99 -13.32 -9.90 1.89
C ALA A 99 -14.65 -9.25 2.35
N ARG A 100 -14.55 -8.34 3.32
CA ARG A 100 -15.66 -7.49 3.80
C ARG A 100 -15.14 -6.11 4.23
N ASP A 101 -15.95 -5.08 4.09
CA ASP A 101 -15.53 -3.72 4.42
C ASP A 101 -15.77 -3.40 5.89
N LEU A 102 -14.69 -3.31 6.67
CA LEU A 102 -14.73 -3.02 8.09
C LEU A 102 -14.94 -1.53 8.41
N ASP A 103 -14.72 -0.62 7.47
CA ASP A 103 -15.13 0.78 7.63
C ASP A 103 -16.67 0.88 7.58
N ALA A 104 -17.30 -0.04 6.84
CA ALA A 104 -18.76 -0.20 6.76
C ALA A 104 -19.36 -1.05 7.90
N ALA A 105 -18.67 -1.21 9.04
CA ALA A 105 -19.10 -2.05 10.18
C ALA A 105 -20.43 -1.65 10.85
N SER A 106 -20.95 -0.43 10.60
CA SER A 106 -22.31 -0.04 10.99
C SER A 106 -23.40 -0.49 9.99
N SER A 107 -23.04 -1.32 9.01
CA SER A 107 -23.91 -1.85 7.96
C SER A 107 -23.72 -3.37 7.79
N PRO A 108 -24.61 -4.06 7.05
CA PRO A 108 -24.44 -5.48 6.75
C PRO A 108 -23.10 -5.82 6.08
N ALA A 109 -22.54 -4.91 5.26
CA ALA A 109 -21.31 -5.14 4.49
C ALA A 109 -20.04 -5.32 5.36
N GLY A 110 -20.08 -4.88 6.62
CA GLY A 110 -19.00 -5.11 7.59
C GLY A 110 -19.26 -6.25 8.58
N THR A 111 -20.36 -7.00 8.44
CA THR A 111 -20.70 -8.14 9.32
C THR A 111 -19.88 -9.38 8.93
N GLN A 112 -19.52 -10.24 9.89
CA GLN A 112 -18.79 -11.49 9.62
C GLN A 112 -19.52 -12.37 8.59
N GLY A 113 -18.81 -12.84 7.57
CA GLY A 113 -19.38 -13.63 6.49
C GLY A 113 -20.21 -12.85 5.45
N ALA A 114 -20.27 -11.51 5.55
CA ALA A 114 -20.68 -10.69 4.41
C ALA A 114 -19.64 -10.81 3.28
N ALA A 115 -20.10 -10.75 2.03
CA ALA A 115 -19.23 -10.72 0.84
C ALA A 115 -19.03 -9.29 0.35
N TYR A 116 -17.83 -8.98 -0.14
CA TYR A 116 -17.53 -7.70 -0.77
C TYR A 116 -18.21 -7.61 -2.15
N VAL A 117 -19.27 -6.81 -2.22
CA VAL A 117 -20.00 -6.52 -3.46
C VAL A 117 -19.23 -5.46 -4.25
N CYS A 118 -18.92 -5.72 -5.53
CA CYS A 118 -18.28 -4.73 -6.37
C CYS A 118 -19.15 -3.49 -6.53
N ASN A 119 -18.59 -2.30 -6.30
CA ASN A 119 -19.34 -1.05 -6.26
C ASN A 119 -19.81 -0.61 -7.66
N TYR A 120 -20.97 0.03 -7.76
CA TYR A 120 -21.44 0.53 -9.06
C TYR A 120 -20.54 1.66 -9.57
N GLY A 121 -20.08 1.53 -10.82
CA GLY A 121 -19.06 2.39 -11.42
C GLY A 121 -17.64 1.83 -11.31
N HIS A 122 -17.44 0.67 -10.67
CA HIS A 122 -16.13 0.10 -10.39
C HIS A 122 -15.90 -1.24 -11.12
N MET A 123 -14.63 -1.59 -11.32
CA MET A 123 -14.15 -2.90 -11.75
C MET A 123 -13.47 -3.56 -10.57
N CYS A 124 -13.80 -4.82 -10.25
CA CYS A 124 -13.22 -5.54 -9.14
C CYS A 124 -12.55 -6.83 -9.61
N ALA A 125 -11.33 -7.07 -9.14
CA ALA A 125 -10.64 -8.35 -9.29
C ALA A 125 -10.60 -9.06 -7.93
N TYR A 126 -10.96 -10.34 -7.90
CA TYR A 126 -10.98 -11.19 -6.71
C TYR A 126 -9.89 -12.25 -6.82
N GLN A 127 -9.19 -12.50 -5.71
CA GLN A 127 -8.05 -13.41 -5.64
C GLN A 127 -8.41 -14.85 -5.99
N LEU A 128 -9.64 -15.28 -5.66
CA LEU A 128 -10.12 -16.64 -5.76
C LEU A 128 -11.53 -16.67 -6.40
N MET A 129 -11.86 -17.80 -7.03
CA MET A 129 -13.11 -18.05 -7.77
C MET A 129 -14.38 -17.67 -6.99
N TYR A 130 -15.48 -17.37 -7.69
CA TYR A 130 -16.78 -17.04 -7.07
C TYR A 130 -16.71 -15.88 -6.07
N GLU A 131 -16.01 -14.81 -6.45
CA GLU A 131 -15.84 -13.55 -5.71
C GLU A 131 -15.21 -13.74 -4.32
N THR A 132 -14.20 -14.61 -4.21
CA THR A 132 -13.58 -14.98 -2.92
C THR A 132 -12.14 -14.50 -2.71
N GLY A 133 -11.69 -14.61 -1.45
CA GLY A 133 -10.37 -14.18 -1.03
C GLY A 133 -10.27 -12.66 -0.89
N ASP A 134 -9.06 -12.13 -1.09
CA ASP A 134 -8.79 -10.69 -1.14
C ASP A 134 -9.36 -10.08 -2.45
N VAL A 135 -9.76 -8.80 -2.42
CA VAL A 135 -10.31 -8.08 -3.59
C VAL A 135 -9.56 -6.77 -3.84
N ILE A 136 -9.38 -6.42 -5.12
CA ILE A 136 -8.88 -5.13 -5.59
C ILE A 136 -10.05 -4.40 -6.26
N ASP A 137 -10.56 -3.35 -5.62
CA ASP A 137 -11.64 -2.49 -6.14
C ASP A 137 -11.06 -1.30 -6.90
N MET A 138 -11.40 -1.14 -8.19
CA MET A 138 -10.78 -0.19 -9.13
C MET A 138 -11.81 0.79 -9.71
N TYR A 139 -11.83 2.02 -9.16
CA TYR A 139 -12.68 3.12 -9.64
C TYR A 139 -12.04 3.90 -10.81
N THR A 140 -10.92 4.59 -10.58
CA THR A 140 -10.33 5.52 -11.56
C THR A 140 -9.69 4.79 -12.75
N CYS A 141 -9.93 5.25 -13.98
CA CYS A 141 -9.30 4.75 -15.22
C CYS A 141 -7.76 4.70 -15.17
N LYS A 142 -7.17 3.54 -14.85
CA LYS A 142 -5.71 3.27 -14.88
C LYS A 142 -5.40 1.78 -15.05
N ASP A 143 -4.12 1.50 -15.26
CA ASP A 143 -3.53 0.17 -15.10
C ASP A 143 -3.27 -0.09 -13.60
N TYR A 144 -3.75 -1.22 -13.10
CA TYR A 144 -3.53 -1.72 -11.74
C TYR A 144 -2.86 -3.08 -11.78
N VAL A 145 -1.91 -3.33 -10.87
CA VAL A 145 -1.21 -4.61 -10.72
C VAL A 145 -2.21 -5.69 -10.31
N ILE A 146 -2.10 -6.88 -10.88
CA ILE A 146 -2.67 -8.12 -10.35
C ILE A 146 -1.52 -8.95 -9.77
N PRO A 147 -1.36 -9.04 -8.43
CA PRO A 147 -0.23 -9.73 -7.78
C PRO A 147 -0.53 -11.22 -7.52
N TRP A 148 -1.40 -11.84 -8.33
CA TRP A 148 -1.95 -13.16 -8.08
C TRP A 148 -1.63 -14.13 -9.22
N VAL A 149 -1.68 -15.43 -8.89
CA VAL A 149 -1.47 -16.56 -9.82
C VAL A 149 -2.49 -17.65 -9.52
N GLY A 150 -2.73 -18.56 -10.44
CA GLY A 150 -3.87 -19.48 -10.43
C GLY A 150 -5.19 -18.82 -10.83
N THR A 151 -6.30 -19.38 -10.36
CA THR A 151 -7.66 -18.96 -10.74
C THR A 151 -8.32 -18.07 -9.69
N GLY A 152 -8.87 -16.93 -10.14
CA GLY A 152 -9.74 -16.07 -9.35
C GLY A 152 -11.07 -15.73 -10.05
N SER A 153 -11.62 -14.54 -9.81
CA SER A 153 -12.84 -14.05 -10.49
C SER A 153 -12.81 -12.53 -10.65
N TRP A 154 -13.67 -11.96 -11.51
CA TRP A 154 -13.78 -10.50 -11.65
C TRP A 154 -15.21 -10.02 -11.94
N ASP A 155 -15.51 -8.81 -11.49
CA ASP A 155 -16.78 -8.11 -11.74
C ASP A 155 -16.53 -6.74 -12.38
N ASN A 156 -17.01 -6.54 -13.60
CA ASN A 156 -17.10 -5.23 -14.22
C ASN A 156 -18.51 -4.65 -13.96
N ASN A 157 -18.66 -3.97 -12.82
CA ASN A 157 -19.89 -3.30 -12.39
C ASN A 157 -19.93 -1.80 -12.78
N GLN A 158 -19.26 -1.44 -13.87
CA GLN A 158 -19.08 -0.05 -14.30
C GLN A 158 -20.30 0.51 -15.05
N THR A 159 -20.19 1.78 -15.50
CA THR A 159 -21.16 2.39 -16.41
C THR A 159 -21.32 1.56 -17.68
N THR A 160 -22.57 1.37 -18.13
CA THR A 160 -22.92 0.43 -19.20
C THR A 160 -22.05 0.58 -20.44
N GLY A 161 -21.46 -0.51 -20.91
CA GLY A 161 -20.58 -0.54 -22.08
C GLY A 161 -19.09 -0.24 -21.80
N THR A 162 -18.70 0.09 -20.56
CA THR A 162 -17.28 0.24 -20.19
C THR A 162 -16.57 -1.12 -20.28
N VAL A 163 -15.39 -1.16 -20.87
CA VAL A 163 -14.56 -2.37 -21.02
C VAL A 163 -13.33 -2.28 -20.12
N ALA A 164 -12.92 -3.44 -19.61
CA ALA A 164 -11.65 -3.64 -18.91
C ALA A 164 -10.70 -4.50 -19.76
N TYR A 165 -9.42 -4.14 -19.81
CA TYR A 165 -8.37 -4.88 -20.53
C TYR A 165 -7.44 -5.63 -19.56
N PHE A 166 -7.17 -6.88 -19.89
CA PHE A 166 -6.35 -7.80 -19.11
C PHE A 166 -5.03 -7.98 -19.87
N LYS A 167 -3.91 -7.73 -19.19
CA LYS A 167 -2.61 -7.51 -19.82
C LYS A 167 -1.51 -8.40 -19.25
N ASP A 168 -0.59 -8.78 -20.13
CA ASP A 168 0.64 -9.49 -19.76
C ASP A 168 1.65 -8.59 -19.02
N ASN A 169 2.77 -9.17 -18.59
CA ASN A 169 3.86 -8.44 -17.91
C ASN A 169 4.48 -7.31 -18.77
N ASN A 170 4.32 -7.35 -20.09
CA ASN A 170 4.80 -6.32 -21.01
C ASN A 170 3.77 -5.19 -21.22
N GLY A 171 2.58 -5.28 -20.60
CA GLY A 171 1.47 -4.34 -20.77
C GLY A 171 0.63 -4.59 -22.04
N THR A 172 0.87 -5.71 -22.74
CA THR A 172 0.15 -6.12 -23.95
C THR A 172 -1.22 -6.65 -23.56
N ILE A 173 -2.28 -6.15 -24.22
CA ILE A 173 -3.65 -6.65 -24.01
C ILE A 173 -3.74 -8.07 -24.57
N GLY A 174 -3.93 -9.05 -23.69
CA GLY A 174 -4.22 -10.44 -24.07
C GLY A 174 -5.73 -10.72 -24.17
N TRP A 175 -6.55 -10.00 -23.40
CA TRP A 175 -8.00 -10.16 -23.37
C TRP A 175 -8.73 -8.87 -22.94
N SER A 176 -10.04 -8.81 -23.21
CA SER A 176 -10.92 -7.68 -22.91
C SER A 176 -12.28 -8.16 -22.41
N SER A 177 -12.81 -7.55 -21.33
CA SER A 177 -14.16 -7.87 -20.85
C SER A 177 -15.23 -7.56 -21.90
N PRO A 178 -16.38 -8.26 -21.89
CA PRO A 178 -17.60 -7.69 -22.43
C PRO A 178 -17.88 -6.34 -21.74
N GLY A 179 -18.52 -5.40 -22.45
CA GLY A 179 -18.90 -4.12 -21.86
C GLY A 179 -19.83 -4.28 -20.65
N ALA A 180 -19.65 -3.46 -19.63
CA ALA A 180 -20.40 -3.53 -18.37
C ALA A 180 -21.93 -3.54 -18.58
N ARG A 181 -22.73 -4.27 -17.78
CA ARG A 181 -22.36 -5.15 -16.65
C ARG A 181 -21.90 -6.52 -17.16
N SER A 182 -20.72 -6.97 -16.71
CA SER A 182 -20.17 -8.29 -17.03
C SER A 182 -19.37 -8.83 -15.84
N TRP A 183 -19.18 -10.15 -15.77
CA TRP A 183 -18.35 -10.83 -14.76
C TRP A 183 -17.88 -12.19 -15.28
N ASP A 184 -16.91 -12.79 -14.58
CA ASP A 184 -16.48 -14.18 -14.77
C ASP A 184 -16.07 -14.76 -13.41
N GLU A 185 -16.58 -15.94 -13.09
CA GLU A 185 -16.42 -16.64 -11.80
C GLU A 185 -15.17 -17.55 -11.77
N ASP A 186 -14.54 -17.79 -12.93
CA ASP A 186 -13.43 -18.76 -13.17
C ASP A 186 -12.34 -18.14 -14.08
N ALA A 187 -11.72 -17.05 -13.61
CA ALA A 187 -10.79 -16.24 -14.39
C ALA A 187 -9.30 -16.58 -14.10
N PRO A 188 -8.47 -16.85 -15.12
CA PRO A 188 -7.05 -17.20 -14.93
C PRO A 188 -6.16 -15.96 -14.72
N TRP A 189 -5.53 -15.85 -13.55
CA TRP A 189 -4.56 -14.79 -13.23
C TRP A 189 -3.12 -15.10 -13.66
N ASP A 190 -2.77 -16.36 -13.95
CA ASP A 190 -1.39 -16.80 -14.27
C ASP A 190 -0.64 -16.03 -15.38
N TRP A 191 -1.37 -15.34 -16.27
CA TRP A 191 -0.80 -14.50 -17.34
C TRP A 191 -1.13 -13.00 -17.19
N VAL A 192 -2.02 -12.64 -16.26
CA VAL A 192 -2.53 -11.28 -16.09
C VAL A 192 -1.69 -10.57 -15.03
N HIS A 193 -0.83 -9.65 -15.46
CA HIS A 193 -0.05 -8.80 -14.56
C HIS A 193 -0.72 -7.44 -14.32
N TRP A 194 -1.57 -6.98 -15.24
CA TRP A 194 -2.29 -5.72 -15.11
C TRP A 194 -3.73 -5.79 -15.61
N VAL A 195 -4.63 -5.09 -14.92
CA VAL A 195 -5.97 -4.75 -15.42
C VAL A 195 -6.03 -3.25 -15.70
N ASN A 196 -6.42 -2.86 -16.91
CA ASN A 196 -6.92 -1.51 -17.20
C ASN A 196 -8.44 -1.50 -17.05
N ASN A 197 -9.00 -0.58 -16.28
CA ASN A 197 -10.43 -0.62 -15.98
C ASN A 197 -11.33 0.31 -16.82
N CYS A 198 -10.86 1.16 -17.75
CA CYS A 198 -11.79 2.03 -18.53
C CYS A 198 -11.30 2.40 -19.94
N ARG A 199 -11.02 1.43 -20.82
CA ARG A 199 -10.58 1.71 -22.21
C ARG A 199 -11.14 0.70 -23.21
#